data_AF-A0A954HDE8-F1
#
_entry.id   AF-A0A954HDE8-F1
#
_cell.length_a   1.000
_cell.length_b   1.000
_cell.length_c   1.000
_cell.angle_alpha   90.00
_cell.angle_beta   90.00
_cell.angle_gamma   90.00
#
_symmetry.space_group_name_H-M   'P 1'
#
loop_
_entity.id
_entity.type
_entity.pdbx_description
1 polymer ?
#
loop_
_entity_poly.entity_id
_entity_poly.type
_entity_poly.pdbx_seq_one_letter_code
_entity_poly.pdbx_strand_id
1 'polypeptide(L)'
;MHKLAGIPLILLVAATASAKDLEWIEVAPQGDGFIRAESQGPFVPWGFNYDHEGDGILLEDYWDEKWPVVEEAFAEMKGLGANVVRVHLQFGRFMKSPTEPNAEAFQKLQQLLRLAEETGLYLDVTGLGCYHKQDVPTWYDALDEQARWQAQALFWEAVAKTCADSPAVFCYDLM
;
A
#
# COMPACT_ATOMS: atom_id res chain seq x y z
N MET A 1 64.66 18.31 25.52
CA MET A 1 63.96 17.23 24.79
C MET A 1 62.54 17.12 25.35
N HIS A 2 61.56 17.81 24.77
CA HIS A 2 60.15 17.66 25.12
C HIS A 2 59.39 17.28 23.84
N LYS A 3 58.81 16.08 23.83
CA LYS A 3 57.92 15.59 22.76
C LYS A 3 56.49 15.92 23.17
N LEU A 4 55.82 16.81 22.43
CA LEU A 4 54.36 16.93 22.51
C LEU A 4 53.73 15.73 21.78
N ALA A 5 52.86 15.00 22.48
CA ALA A 5 52.01 13.99 21.89
C ALA A 5 50.73 14.65 21.36
N GLY A 6 50.48 14.53 20.05
CA GLY A 6 49.23 14.99 19.42
C GLY A 6 48.11 13.98 19.65
N ILE A 7 46.95 14.47 20.10
CA ILE A 7 45.72 13.68 20.24
C ILE A 7 45.02 13.66 18.87
N PRO A 8 44.61 12.50 18.33
CA PRO A 8 43.88 12.44 17.07
C PRO A 8 42.42 12.85 17.30
N LEU A 9 41.94 13.82 16.52
CA LEU A 9 40.55 14.22 16.44
C LEU A 9 39.81 13.23 15.53
N ILE A 10 38.97 12.37 16.10
CA ILE A 10 38.06 11.50 15.34
C ILE A 10 36.85 12.36 14.97
N LEU A 11 36.72 12.73 13.69
CA LEU A 11 35.48 13.28 13.15
C LEU A 11 34.48 12.14 13.00
N LEU A 12 33.47 12.14 13.86
CA LEU A 12 32.26 11.33 13.66
C LEU A 12 31.40 12.04 12.62
N VAL A 13 31.44 11.58 11.37
CA VAL A 13 30.47 12.01 10.36
C VAL A 13 29.17 11.29 10.69
N ALA A 14 28.23 11.98 11.32
CA ALA A 14 26.86 11.52 11.42
C ALA A 14 26.28 11.46 10.00
N ALA A 15 26.12 10.25 9.46
CA ALA A 15 25.35 10.05 8.26
C ALA A 15 23.92 10.48 8.57
N THR A 16 23.49 11.61 8.01
CA THR A 16 22.07 11.95 7.93
C THR A 16 21.43 10.85 7.09
N ALA A 17 20.69 9.94 7.73
CA ALA A 17 19.83 9.03 7.03
C ALA A 17 18.80 9.88 6.29
N SER A 18 19.02 10.11 4.99
CA SER A 18 17.94 10.50 4.11
C SER A 18 16.88 9.42 4.25
N ALA A 19 15.60 9.80 4.40
CA ALA A 19 14.54 8.88 4.05
C ALA A 19 14.89 8.39 2.64
N LYS A 20 15.26 7.12 2.52
CA LYS A 20 15.49 6.53 1.21
C LYS A 20 14.10 6.35 0.64
N ASP A 21 13.83 7.03 -0.47
CA ASP A 21 12.66 6.78 -1.28
C ASP A 21 12.52 5.26 -1.48
N LEU A 22 11.29 4.75 -1.43
CA LEU A 22 11.04 3.32 -1.64
C LEU A 22 11.54 2.91 -3.03
N GLU A 23 12.35 1.86 -3.08
CA GLU A 23 12.76 1.24 -4.34
C GLU A 23 11.61 0.41 -4.89
N TRP A 24 11.40 0.40 -6.21
CA TRP A 24 10.49 -0.55 -6.85
C TRP A 24 10.91 -1.99 -6.53
N ILE A 25 9.92 -2.88 -6.32
CA ILE A 25 10.16 -4.29 -6.12
C ILE A 25 9.96 -5.03 -7.44
N GLU A 26 10.94 -5.86 -7.80
CA GLU A 26 10.94 -6.65 -9.01
C GLU A 26 10.95 -8.14 -8.67
N VAL A 27 10.43 -8.96 -9.59
CA VAL A 27 10.63 -10.40 -9.54
C VAL A 27 12.10 -10.68 -9.83
N ALA A 28 12.75 -11.50 -9.00
CA ALA A 28 14.12 -11.90 -9.22
C ALA A 28 14.28 -12.55 -10.61
N PRO A 29 15.41 -12.37 -11.33
CA PRO A 29 15.58 -12.91 -12.68
C PRO A 29 15.36 -14.43 -12.81
N GLN A 30 15.54 -15.18 -11.71
CA GLN A 30 15.33 -16.62 -11.64
C GLN A 30 13.87 -17.02 -11.35
N GLY A 31 13.01 -16.07 -10.99
CA GLY A 31 11.59 -16.28 -10.69
C GLY A 31 11.30 -16.91 -9.32
N ASP A 32 12.29 -16.96 -8.42
CA ASP A 32 12.23 -17.65 -7.13
C ASP A 32 12.12 -16.71 -5.92
N GLY A 33 11.95 -15.41 -6.17
CA GLY A 33 11.82 -14.40 -5.12
C GLY A 33 11.68 -13.00 -5.67
N PHE A 34 11.90 -12.01 -4.80
CA PHE A 34 11.82 -10.59 -5.13
C PHE A 34 13.12 -9.88 -4.78
N ILE A 35 13.41 -8.80 -5.52
CA ILE A 35 14.57 -7.94 -5.31
C ILE A 35 14.15 -6.47 -5.36
N ARG A 36 14.95 -5.60 -4.75
CA ARG A 36 14.78 -4.15 -4.95
C ARG A 36 15.48 -3.72 -6.23
N ALA A 37 14.82 -2.89 -7.04
CA ALA A 37 15.27 -2.53 -8.39
C ALA A 37 16.64 -1.85 -8.41
N GLU A 38 16.98 -1.01 -7.43
CA GLU A 38 18.23 -0.23 -7.46
C GLU A 38 19.36 -0.95 -6.74
N SER A 39 19.12 -1.34 -5.49
CA SER A 39 20.11 -1.98 -4.63
C SER A 39 20.36 -3.44 -4.96
N GLN A 40 19.46 -4.07 -5.72
CA GLN A 40 19.53 -5.48 -6.14
C GLN A 40 19.61 -6.47 -4.95
N GLY A 41 19.25 -6.01 -3.75
CA GLY A 41 19.17 -6.83 -2.55
C GLY A 41 17.85 -7.60 -2.45
N PRO A 42 17.84 -8.77 -1.79
CA PRO A 42 16.62 -9.57 -1.65
C PRO A 42 15.52 -8.81 -0.90
N PHE A 43 14.29 -8.96 -1.37
CA PHE A 43 13.08 -8.47 -0.73
C PHE A 43 12.24 -9.67 -0.28
N VAL A 44 11.97 -9.75 1.02
CA VAL A 44 11.13 -10.80 1.62
C VAL A 44 9.92 -10.10 2.23
N PRO A 45 8.71 -10.26 1.66
CA PRO A 45 7.51 -9.61 2.19
C PRO A 45 7.14 -10.21 3.55
N TRP A 46 6.96 -9.34 4.55
CA TRP A 46 6.50 -9.68 5.89
C TRP A 46 5.64 -8.54 6.43
N GLY A 47 4.44 -8.87 6.92
CA GLY A 47 3.42 -7.85 7.10
C GLY A 47 2.13 -8.32 7.73
N PHE A 48 1.14 -7.43 7.66
CA PHE A 48 -0.19 -7.59 8.24
C PHE A 48 -1.27 -7.37 7.17
N ASN A 49 -2.46 -7.92 7.42
CA ASN A 49 -3.66 -7.48 6.71
C ASN A 49 -4.21 -6.26 7.46
N TYR A 50 -4.63 -5.25 6.72
CA TYR A 50 -5.25 -4.03 7.22
C TYR A 50 -6.52 -3.74 6.43
N ASP A 51 -7.52 -4.60 6.64
CA ASP A 51 -8.84 -4.53 6.00
C ASP A 51 -9.93 -3.99 6.94
N HIS A 52 -9.78 -4.17 8.25
CA HIS A 52 -10.73 -3.71 9.25
C HIS A 52 -10.05 -3.22 10.53
N GLU A 53 -10.73 -2.30 11.22
CA GLU A 53 -10.52 -2.02 12.63
C GLU A 53 -11.47 -2.86 13.48
N GLY A 54 -11.09 -3.06 14.75
CA GLY A 54 -11.90 -3.63 15.84
C GLY A 54 -13.18 -4.35 15.43
N ASP A 55 -14.34 -3.71 15.63
CA ASP A 55 -15.69 -4.27 15.47
C ASP A 55 -16.09 -4.65 14.02
N GLY A 56 -15.13 -4.94 13.14
CA GLY A 56 -15.34 -5.29 11.74
C GLY A 56 -15.56 -4.08 10.83
N ILE A 57 -15.20 -2.88 11.27
CA ILE A 57 -15.37 -1.65 10.48
C ILE A 57 -14.27 -1.63 9.41
N LEU A 58 -14.64 -1.61 8.13
CA LEU A 58 -13.68 -1.71 7.04
C LEU A 58 -12.91 -0.38 6.89
N LEU A 59 -11.71 -0.44 6.30
CA LEU A 59 -10.85 0.74 6.07
C LEU A 59 -11.63 1.91 5.45
N GLU A 60 -12.42 1.63 4.41
CA GLU A 60 -13.18 2.64 3.68
C GLU A 60 -14.34 3.25 4.48
N ASP A 61 -14.73 2.64 5.60
CA ASP A 61 -15.82 3.14 6.44
C ASP A 61 -15.35 4.27 7.38
N TYR A 62 -14.04 4.40 7.64
CA TYR A 62 -13.52 5.37 8.62
C TYR A 62 -12.36 6.24 8.14
N TRP A 63 -11.68 5.90 7.04
CA TRP A 63 -10.50 6.64 6.56
C TRP A 63 -10.75 8.12 6.20
N ASP A 64 -12.02 8.54 6.04
CA ASP A 64 -12.40 9.91 5.77
C ASP A 64 -12.44 10.72 7.06
N GLU A 65 -12.99 10.13 8.13
CA GLU A 65 -13.23 10.80 9.41
C GLU A 65 -12.08 10.60 10.40
N LYS A 66 -11.38 9.48 10.32
CA LYS A 66 -10.39 9.01 11.30
C LYS A 66 -9.04 8.71 10.66
N TRP A 67 -8.60 9.54 9.72
CA TRP A 67 -7.30 9.40 9.07
C TRP A 67 -6.11 9.25 10.04
N PRO A 68 -6.04 9.96 11.20
CA PRO A 68 -4.94 9.76 12.15
C PRO A 68 -4.82 8.33 12.69
N VAL A 69 -5.92 7.57 12.74
CA VAL A 69 -5.89 6.15 13.14
C VAL A 69 -5.16 5.30 12.09
N VAL A 70 -5.37 5.60 10.80
CA VAL A 70 -4.65 4.93 9.70
C VAL A 70 -3.15 5.23 9.77
N GLU A 71 -2.79 6.49 10.03
CA GLU A 71 -1.38 6.90 10.20
C GLU A 71 -0.71 6.20 11.38
N GLU A 72 -1.40 6.13 12.53
CA GLU A 72 -0.93 5.42 13.72
C GLU A 72 -0.75 3.92 13.44
N ALA A 73 -1.73 3.27 12.81
CA ALA A 73 -1.64 1.86 12.44
C ALA A 73 -0.44 1.56 11.51
N PHE A 74 -0.18 2.42 10.52
CA PHE A 74 0.99 2.30 9.64
C PHE A 74 2.30 2.47 10.40
N ALA A 75 2.38 3.46 11.29
CA ALA A 75 3.55 3.67 12.14
C ALA A 75 3.79 2.49 13.09
N GLU A 76 2.73 1.91 13.68
CA GLU A 76 2.82 0.74 14.55
C GLU A 76 3.29 -0.51 13.79
N MET A 77 2.66 -0.82 12.65
CA MET A 77 3.07 -1.95 11.79
C MET A 77 4.54 -1.82 11.40
N LYS A 78 4.99 -0.60 11.06
CA LYS A 78 6.40 -0.33 10.77
C LYS A 78 7.29 -0.53 12.00
N GLY A 79 6.88 -0.05 13.17
CA GLY A 79 7.59 -0.22 14.43
C GLY A 79 7.73 -1.69 14.86
N LEU A 80 6.79 -2.54 14.46
CA LEU A 80 6.83 -3.99 14.63
C LEU A 80 7.74 -4.71 13.61
N GLY A 81 8.28 -3.98 12.64
CA GLY A 81 9.23 -4.47 11.65
C GLY A 81 8.61 -4.85 10.30
N ALA A 82 7.33 -4.52 10.06
CA ALA A 82 6.69 -4.82 8.79
C ALA A 82 7.37 -4.09 7.63
N ASN A 83 7.33 -4.71 6.47
CA ASN A 83 7.67 -4.07 5.20
C ASN A 83 6.53 -4.12 4.17
N VAL A 84 5.48 -4.90 4.42
CA VAL A 84 4.28 -4.96 3.57
C VAL A 84 3.02 -4.80 4.44
N VAL A 85 2.00 -4.14 3.90
CA VAL A 85 0.64 -4.10 4.42
C VAL A 85 -0.31 -4.52 3.31
N ARG A 86 -1.19 -5.48 3.58
CA ARG A 86 -2.22 -5.92 2.63
C ARG A 86 -3.52 -5.17 2.90
N VAL A 87 -4.02 -4.45 1.89
CA VAL A 87 -5.26 -3.68 1.95
C VAL A 87 -6.28 -4.26 0.99
N HIS A 88 -7.55 -4.23 1.39
CA HIS A 88 -8.63 -4.95 0.71
C HIS A 88 -9.69 -3.97 0.21
N LEU A 89 -9.53 -3.51 -1.03
CA LEU A 89 -10.38 -2.50 -1.63
C LEU A 89 -11.78 -3.07 -1.90
N GLN A 90 -12.79 -2.51 -1.24
CA GLN A 90 -14.18 -2.93 -1.38
C GLN A 90 -14.78 -2.38 -2.68
N PHE A 91 -15.15 -3.27 -3.61
CA PHE A 91 -15.63 -2.89 -4.95
C PHE A 91 -16.76 -1.84 -4.89
N GLY A 92 -17.73 -2.04 -4.00
CA GLY A 92 -18.88 -1.15 -3.82
C GLY A 92 -18.54 0.27 -3.33
N ARG A 93 -17.38 0.45 -2.68
CA ARG A 93 -16.89 1.77 -2.25
C ARG A 93 -16.20 2.54 -3.38
N PHE A 94 -15.61 1.80 -4.32
CA PHE A 94 -14.84 2.36 -5.43
C PHE A 94 -15.62 2.50 -6.75
N MET A 95 -16.82 1.92 -6.86
CA MET A 95 -17.66 2.01 -8.07
C MET A 95 -19.05 2.55 -7.75
N LYS A 96 -19.45 3.65 -8.40
CA LYS A 96 -20.80 4.25 -8.27
C LYS A 96 -21.83 3.53 -9.13
N SER A 97 -21.40 2.98 -10.25
CA SER A 97 -22.19 2.20 -11.20
C SER A 97 -21.27 1.21 -11.94
N PRO A 98 -21.79 0.31 -12.81
CA PRO A 98 -20.96 -0.61 -13.58
C PRO A 98 -19.87 0.08 -14.43
N THR A 99 -20.03 1.37 -14.74
CA THR A 99 -19.15 2.11 -15.65
C THR A 99 -18.59 3.40 -15.06
N GLU A 100 -18.84 3.69 -13.77
CA GLU A 100 -18.44 4.95 -13.14
C GLU A 100 -17.61 4.71 -11.87
N PRO A 101 -16.28 4.88 -11.95
CA PRO A 101 -15.40 4.88 -10.78
C PRO A 101 -15.71 6.02 -9.81
N ASN A 102 -15.59 5.75 -8.51
CA ASN A 102 -15.77 6.74 -7.45
C ASN A 102 -14.49 7.56 -7.23
N ALA A 103 -14.43 8.75 -7.85
CA ALA A 103 -13.25 9.62 -7.78
C ALA A 103 -12.77 9.94 -6.35
N GLU A 104 -13.68 10.07 -5.38
CA GLU A 104 -13.34 10.38 -3.98
C GLU A 104 -12.59 9.22 -3.31
N ALA A 105 -13.06 7.98 -3.52
CA ALA A 105 -12.38 6.78 -3.03
C ALA A 105 -10.98 6.62 -3.65
N PHE A 106 -10.81 6.93 -4.93
CA PHE A 106 -9.49 6.92 -5.58
C PHE A 106 -8.56 8.04 -5.09
N GLN A 107 -9.08 9.21 -4.71
CA GLN A 107 -8.28 10.24 -4.03
C GLN A 107 -7.80 9.76 -2.66
N LYS A 108 -8.63 9.03 -1.93
CA LYS A 108 -8.24 8.40 -0.67
C LYS A 108 -7.20 7.31 -0.85
N LEU A 109 -7.31 6.48 -1.88
CA LEU A 109 -6.26 5.53 -2.25
C LEU A 109 -4.92 6.22 -2.54
N GLN A 110 -4.91 7.36 -3.23
CA GLN A 110 -3.67 8.14 -3.42
C GLN A 110 -3.08 8.66 -2.10
N GLN A 111 -3.94 9.03 -1.14
CA GLN A 111 -3.47 9.44 0.18
C GLN A 111 -2.83 8.27 0.94
N LEU A 112 -3.40 7.06 0.81
CA LEU A 112 -2.87 5.83 1.41
C LEU A 112 -1.52 5.42 0.79
N LEU A 113 -1.37 5.54 -0.54
CA LEU A 113 -0.09 5.29 -1.22
C LEU A 113 1.01 6.21 -0.69
N ARG A 114 0.72 7.52 -0.55
CA ARG A 114 1.68 8.48 0.03
C ARG A 114 2.05 8.13 1.47
N LEU A 115 1.08 7.75 2.29
CA LEU A 115 1.36 7.30 3.67
C LEU A 115 2.28 6.07 3.69
N ALA A 116 2.05 5.11 2.79
CA ALA A 116 2.89 3.92 2.66
C ALA A 116 4.34 4.30 2.27
N GLU A 117 4.50 5.20 1.29
CA GLU A 117 5.80 5.75 0.89
C GLU A 117 6.52 6.44 2.04
N GLU A 118 5.85 7.37 2.73
CA GLU A 118 6.41 8.13 3.85
C GLU A 118 6.80 7.23 5.03
N THR A 119 6.03 6.17 5.28
CA THR A 119 6.31 5.19 6.35
C THR A 119 7.36 4.15 5.94
N GLY A 120 7.68 4.05 4.64
CA GLY A 120 8.56 3.02 4.09
C GLY A 120 7.95 1.62 4.18
N LEU A 121 6.65 1.51 3.91
CA LEU A 121 5.87 0.27 3.79
C LEU A 121 5.43 0.09 2.33
N TYR A 122 5.41 -1.15 1.87
CA TYR A 122 4.80 -1.49 0.59
C TYR A 122 3.36 -1.97 0.79
N LEU A 123 2.53 -1.82 -0.23
CA LEU A 123 1.15 -2.29 -0.27
C LEU A 123 1.02 -3.53 -1.15
N ASP A 124 0.42 -4.57 -0.59
CA ASP A 124 -0.31 -5.57 -1.35
C ASP A 124 -1.74 -5.05 -1.54
N VAL A 125 -2.06 -4.64 -2.77
CA VAL A 125 -3.36 -4.07 -3.14
C VAL A 125 -4.27 -5.20 -3.60
N THR A 126 -5.09 -5.69 -2.68
CA THR A 126 -6.13 -6.68 -2.96
C THR A 126 -7.43 -5.97 -3.32
N GLY A 127 -8.13 -6.43 -4.34
CA GLY A 127 -9.34 -5.76 -4.83
C GLY A 127 -10.56 -6.67 -4.89
N LEU A 128 -11.64 -6.12 -5.46
CA LEU A 128 -12.93 -6.80 -5.62
C LEU A 128 -13.59 -7.24 -4.30
N GLY A 129 -13.20 -6.62 -3.17
CA GLY A 129 -13.75 -6.91 -1.85
C GLY A 129 -15.26 -6.69 -1.80
N CYS A 130 -15.98 -7.63 -1.18
CA CYS A 130 -17.42 -7.59 -0.95
C CYS A 130 -17.75 -8.13 0.46
N TYR A 131 -16.98 -7.73 1.47
CA TYR A 131 -17.02 -8.35 2.79
C TYR A 131 -18.33 -8.12 3.54
N HIS A 132 -18.92 -6.94 3.34
CA HIS A 132 -20.22 -6.61 3.90
C HIS A 132 -21.30 -6.69 2.82
N LYS A 133 -22.12 -7.74 2.89
CA LYS A 133 -23.20 -7.98 1.92
C LYS A 133 -24.16 -6.79 1.81
N GLN A 134 -24.42 -6.09 2.91
CA GLN A 134 -25.30 -4.91 2.92
C GLN A 134 -24.73 -3.73 2.12
N ASP A 135 -23.41 -3.68 1.94
CA ASP A 135 -22.70 -2.61 1.22
C ASP A 135 -22.43 -2.97 -0.24
N VAL A 136 -22.77 -4.19 -0.67
CA VAL A 136 -22.72 -4.60 -2.07
C VAL A 136 -23.86 -3.90 -2.84
N PRO A 137 -23.56 -3.10 -3.88
CA PRO A 137 -24.60 -2.38 -4.60
C PRO A 137 -25.59 -3.33 -5.28
N THR A 138 -26.89 -3.05 -5.18
CA THR A 138 -27.94 -3.90 -5.77
C THR A 138 -27.80 -4.07 -7.28
N TRP A 139 -27.26 -3.05 -7.97
CA TRP A 139 -26.98 -3.13 -9.39
C TRP A 139 -25.89 -4.15 -9.73
N TYR A 140 -24.95 -4.41 -8.83
CA TYR A 140 -23.85 -5.34 -9.05
C TYR A 140 -24.36 -6.78 -9.06
N ASP A 141 -25.24 -7.13 -8.12
CA ASP A 141 -25.91 -8.43 -8.06
C ASP A 141 -26.84 -8.70 -9.25
N ALA A 142 -27.37 -7.64 -9.86
CA ALA A 142 -28.23 -7.74 -11.03
C ALA A 142 -27.45 -7.91 -12.36
N LEU A 143 -26.13 -7.71 -12.37
CA LEU A 143 -25.32 -7.89 -13.58
C LEU A 143 -25.23 -9.38 -13.95
N ASP A 144 -25.35 -9.65 -15.25
CA ASP A 144 -24.89 -10.94 -15.78
C ASP A 144 -23.37 -11.06 -15.68
N GLU A 145 -22.87 -12.26 -15.97
CA GLU A 145 -21.45 -12.57 -15.87
C GLU A 145 -20.58 -11.63 -16.71
N GLN A 146 -20.97 -11.35 -17.95
CA GLN A 146 -20.18 -10.53 -18.87
C GLN A 146 -20.11 -9.08 -18.39
N ALA A 147 -21.23 -8.51 -17.97
CA ALA A 147 -21.28 -7.15 -17.45
C ALA A 147 -20.52 -7.03 -16.12
N ARG A 148 -20.54 -8.08 -15.28
CA ARG A 148 -19.75 -8.12 -14.05
C ARG A 148 -18.25 -8.09 -14.33
N TRP A 149 -17.76 -8.91 -15.27
CA TRP A 149 -16.36 -8.88 -15.69
C TRP A 149 -15.94 -7.50 -16.22
N GLN A 150 -16.79 -6.84 -17.00
CA GLN A 150 -16.52 -5.49 -17.51
C GLN A 150 -16.40 -4.47 -16.36
N ALA A 151 -17.30 -4.52 -15.39
CA ALA A 151 -17.27 -3.61 -14.24
C ALA A 151 -16.02 -3.84 -13.37
N GLN A 152 -15.63 -5.10 -13.15
CA GLN A 152 -14.41 -5.47 -12.42
C GLN A 152 -13.14 -5.05 -13.18
N ALA A 153 -13.12 -5.18 -14.51
CA ALA A 153 -12.01 -4.71 -15.32
C ALA A 153 -11.84 -3.18 -15.25
N LEU A 154 -12.95 -2.43 -15.31
CA LEU A 154 -12.93 -0.97 -15.14
C LEU A 154 -12.46 -0.54 -13.74
N PHE A 155 -12.86 -1.27 -12.70
CA PHE A 155 -12.33 -1.09 -11.35
C PHE A 155 -10.81 -1.26 -11.33
N TRP A 156 -10.29 -2.36 -11.88
CA TRP A 156 -8.85 -2.63 -11.90
C TRP A 156 -8.05 -1.66 -12.77
N GLU A 157 -8.61 -1.21 -13.89
CA GLU A 157 -8.00 -0.16 -14.71
C GLU A 157 -7.85 1.15 -13.92
N ALA A 158 -8.88 1.53 -13.16
CA ALA A 158 -8.85 2.72 -12.31
C ALA A 158 -7.85 2.58 -11.15
N VAL A 159 -7.78 1.40 -10.51
CA VAL A 159 -6.77 1.10 -9.47
C VAL A 159 -5.37 1.19 -10.04
N ALA A 160 -5.08 0.46 -11.12
CA ALA A 160 -3.77 0.44 -11.75
C ALA A 160 -3.32 1.84 -12.20
N LYS A 161 -4.24 2.64 -12.77
CA LYS A 161 -3.96 4.03 -13.14
C LYS A 161 -3.63 4.91 -11.94
N THR A 162 -4.35 4.72 -10.83
CA THR A 162 -4.14 5.50 -9.60
C THR A 162 -2.80 5.17 -8.94
N CYS A 163 -2.41 3.90 -9.00
CA CYS A 163 -1.20 3.37 -8.38
C CYS A 163 0.04 3.42 -9.27
N ALA A 164 -0.09 3.81 -10.54
CA ALA A 164 0.92 3.59 -11.59
C ALA A 164 2.32 4.12 -11.27
N ASP A 165 2.39 5.27 -10.58
CA ASP A 165 3.65 5.97 -10.31
C ASP A 165 4.17 5.77 -8.88
N SER A 166 3.48 4.99 -8.05
CA SER A 166 3.81 4.80 -6.63
C SER A 166 4.68 3.56 -6.42
N PRO A 167 5.97 3.70 -6.03
CA PRO A 167 6.83 2.56 -5.72
C PRO A 167 6.36 1.78 -4.49
N ALA A 168 5.44 2.33 -3.69
CA ALA A 168 4.86 1.60 -2.57
C ALA A 168 4.03 0.38 -3.01
N VAL A 169 3.58 0.26 -4.26
CA VAL A 169 2.85 -0.95 -4.66
C VAL A 169 3.81 -2.13 -4.84
N PHE A 170 3.70 -3.14 -3.98
CA PHE A 170 4.44 -4.40 -4.11
C PHE A 170 3.75 -5.34 -5.10
N CYS A 171 2.45 -5.58 -4.93
CA CYS A 171 1.69 -6.43 -5.83
C CYS A 171 0.20 -6.05 -5.87
N TYR A 172 -0.47 -6.56 -6.90
CA TYR A 172 -1.93 -6.56 -7.00
C TYR A 172 -2.43 -7.99 -6.83
N ASP A 173 -3.34 -8.20 -5.88
CA ASP A 173 -4.04 -9.46 -5.69
C ASP A 173 -5.47 -9.31 -6.25
N LEU A 174 -5.75 -10.05 -7.33
CA LEU A 174 -6.90 -9.76 -8.18
C LEU A 174 -8.23 -10.30 -7.63
N MET A 175 -8.22 -11.24 -6.67
CA MET A 175 -9.42 -11.85 -6.05
C MET A 175 -9.20 -12.37 -4.63
#